data_AF-A0A317LRB7-F1
#
_entry.id   AF-A0A317LRB7-F1
#
_cell.length_a   1.000
_cell.length_b   1.000
_cell.length_c   1.000
_cell.angle_alpha   90.00
_cell.angle_beta   90.00
_cell.angle_gamma   90.00
#
_symmetry.space_group_name_H-M   'P 1'
#
loop_
_entity.id
_entity.type
_entity.pdbx_description
1 polymer ?
#
loop_
_entity_poly.entity_id
_entity_poly.type
_entity_poly.pdbx_seq_one_letter_code
_entity_poly.pdbx_strand_id
1 'polypeptide(L)'
;MAYVHYHQDNGFDKKKVMLPGGTPFVLYWNWDDKGIFYPLALLGGTGGDRYDFSFKDGVDPSSVLQFRFDTAADQLTETKLEDTNLEFRRGRSGSWERAVQRKGQDFYIAAQGSSESMVGIEEAKVYDDQIRFALRMDIAGRGDSWISAHDTGKSIRMRDDSDLRGHLVAYRRGNVSDDATGGSGISAKLYPLSWAQLIDEIK
;
A
#
# COMPACT_ATOMS: atom_id res chain seq x y z
N MET A 1 14.27 2.68 -8.72
CA MET A 1 13.65 1.34 -8.95
C MET A 1 13.02 0.90 -7.64
N ALA A 2 11.76 0.49 -7.65
CA ALA A 2 11.05 0.03 -6.47
C ALA A 2 11.30 -1.47 -6.21
N TYR A 3 11.47 -1.82 -4.95
CA TYR A 3 11.64 -3.19 -4.48
C TYR A 3 10.49 -3.58 -3.57
N VAL A 4 10.19 -4.88 -3.53
CA VAL A 4 9.33 -5.49 -2.53
C VAL A 4 10.20 -6.08 -1.43
N HIS A 5 9.86 -5.77 -0.18
CA HIS A 5 10.43 -6.43 0.97
C HIS A 5 9.74 -7.78 1.12
N TYR A 6 10.50 -8.84 0.87
CA TYR A 6 9.99 -10.20 0.89
C TYR A 6 10.41 -10.90 2.18
N HIS A 7 9.48 -11.57 2.87
CA HIS A 7 9.72 -12.34 4.08
C HIS A 7 9.26 -13.79 3.86
N GLN A 8 10.17 -14.77 3.90
CA GLN A 8 9.80 -16.18 3.91
C GLN A 8 9.55 -16.68 5.32
N ASP A 9 8.41 -17.37 5.54
CA ASP A 9 8.03 -17.94 6.83
C ASP A 9 8.90 -19.14 7.27
N ASN A 10 9.91 -19.53 6.49
CA ASN A 10 10.96 -20.47 6.92
C ASN A 10 12.04 -19.81 7.81
N GLY A 11 11.93 -18.50 8.09
CA GLY A 11 12.67 -17.82 9.15
C GLY A 11 14.07 -17.32 8.77
N PHE A 12 14.52 -17.43 7.51
CA PHE A 12 15.91 -17.10 7.17
C PHE A 12 16.16 -16.28 5.90
N ASP A 13 15.15 -15.97 5.08
CA ASP A 13 15.35 -15.14 3.89
C ASP A 13 14.39 -13.94 3.88
N LYS A 14 14.75 -12.82 4.55
CA LYS A 14 14.27 -11.53 4.04
C LYS A 14 15.18 -11.09 2.93
N LYS A 15 14.58 -10.69 1.82
CA LYS A 15 15.33 -10.20 0.67
C LYS A 15 14.59 -9.05 0.00
N LYS A 16 15.38 -8.10 -0.48
CA LYS A 16 14.94 -7.12 -1.46
C LYS A 16 14.83 -7.82 -2.80
N VAL A 17 13.62 -7.94 -3.31
CA VAL A 17 13.40 -8.38 -4.69
C VAL A 17 12.86 -7.21 -5.46
N MET A 18 13.29 -7.07 -6.71
CA MET A 18 12.69 -6.11 -7.62
C MET A 18 11.18 -6.33 -7.66
N LEU A 19 10.38 -5.27 -7.56
CA LEU A 19 8.93 -5.37 -7.63
C LEU A 19 8.50 -5.34 -9.11
N PRO A 20 7.98 -6.46 -9.67
CA PRO A 20 7.38 -6.46 -11.00
C PRO A 20 5.95 -5.92 -10.93
N GLY A 21 5.46 -5.39 -12.05
CA GLY A 21 4.05 -5.13 -12.27
C GLY A 21 3.18 -6.37 -12.06
N GLY A 22 1.93 -6.15 -11.66
CA GLY A 22 0.95 -7.19 -11.38
C GLY A 22 1.23 -8.05 -10.15
N THR A 23 2.39 -7.90 -9.50
CA THR A 23 2.77 -8.70 -8.32
C THR A 23 2.04 -8.20 -7.07
N PRO A 24 1.28 -9.07 -6.37
CA PRO A 24 0.61 -8.66 -5.14
C PRO A 24 1.60 -8.34 -4.01
N PHE A 25 1.32 -7.26 -3.28
CA PHE A 25 2.01 -6.89 -2.04
C PHE A 25 1.00 -6.35 -1.01
N VAL A 26 1.38 -6.35 0.26
CA VAL A 26 0.71 -5.57 1.31
C VAL A 26 1.41 -4.23 1.38
N LEU A 27 0.65 -3.15 1.25
CA LEU A 27 1.19 -1.81 1.40
C LEU A 27 1.29 -1.50 2.89
N TYR A 28 2.48 -1.11 3.31
CA TYR A 28 2.81 -0.70 4.66
C TYR A 28 3.02 0.82 4.66
N TRP A 29 2.27 1.54 5.50
CA TRP A 29 2.27 3.00 5.54
C TRP A 29 2.89 3.51 6.84
N ASN A 30 3.81 4.46 6.72
CA ASN A 30 4.32 5.24 7.84
C ASN A 30 3.41 6.46 8.06
N TRP A 31 2.48 6.36 9.01
CA TRP A 31 1.85 7.56 9.56
C TRP A 31 2.91 8.30 10.39
N ASP A 32 2.88 9.62 10.51
CA ASP A 32 3.71 10.40 11.47
C ASP A 32 5.24 10.42 11.37
N ASP A 33 5.86 9.76 10.39
CA ASP A 33 7.32 9.73 10.16
C ASP A 33 8.16 9.22 11.34
N LYS A 34 7.57 8.47 12.29
CA LYS A 34 8.32 7.86 13.41
C LYS A 34 9.04 6.56 13.06
N GLY A 35 9.10 6.20 11.77
CA GLY A 35 9.79 4.99 11.34
C GLY A 35 9.08 3.68 11.69
N ILE A 36 7.78 3.72 12.03
CA ILE A 36 6.92 2.54 12.17
C ILE A 36 5.94 2.49 10.99
N PHE A 37 5.92 1.36 10.29
CA PHE A 37 5.09 1.13 9.13
C PHE A 37 3.97 0.15 9.47
N TYR A 38 2.74 0.50 9.13
CA TYR A 38 1.57 -0.30 9.49
C TYR A 38 0.92 -0.91 8.25
N PRO A 39 0.43 -2.17 8.32
CA PRO A 39 -0.33 -2.76 7.24
C PRO A 39 -1.68 -2.05 7.07
N LEU A 40 -2.13 -1.96 5.82
CA LEU A 40 -3.40 -1.34 5.49
C LEU A 40 -4.58 -2.33 5.53
N ALA A 41 -5.72 -1.82 5.98
CA ALA A 41 -7.02 -2.47 6.05
C ALA A 41 -8.12 -1.44 5.73
N LEU A 42 -9.39 -1.85 5.73
CA LEU A 42 -10.50 -0.90 5.66
C LEU A 42 -10.87 -0.37 7.05
N LEU A 43 -11.11 0.94 7.16
CA LEU A 43 -11.74 1.54 8.31
C LEU A 43 -13.19 1.02 8.32
N GLY A 44 -13.61 0.38 9.40
CA GLY A 44 -14.94 -0.21 9.48
C GLY A 44 -15.24 -1.44 8.60
N GLY A 45 -16.47 -1.95 8.75
CA GLY A 45 -16.92 -3.18 8.08
C GLY A 45 -18.19 -3.82 8.64
N THR A 46 -18.82 -3.21 9.65
CA THR A 46 -20.10 -3.66 10.20
C THR A 46 -20.97 -2.44 10.53
N GLY A 47 -21.87 -2.07 9.60
CA GLY A 47 -22.96 -1.13 9.83
C GLY A 47 -22.56 0.35 9.97
N GLY A 48 -22.72 1.12 8.90
CA GLY A 48 -22.61 2.59 8.91
C GLY A 48 -21.20 3.18 8.75
N ASP A 49 -20.16 2.33 8.69
CA ASP A 49 -18.77 2.81 8.63
C ASP A 49 -18.32 3.26 7.23
N ARG A 50 -17.35 4.19 7.20
CA ARG A 50 -16.66 4.67 6.00
C ARG A 50 -15.61 3.65 5.55
N TYR A 51 -15.71 3.14 4.33
CA TYR A 51 -14.81 2.13 3.76
C TYR A 51 -13.48 2.73 3.26
N ASP A 52 -12.88 3.57 4.09
CA ASP A 52 -11.61 4.22 3.80
C ASP A 52 -10.46 3.23 3.97
N PHE A 53 -9.38 3.44 3.24
CA PHE A 53 -8.13 2.76 3.55
C PHE A 53 -7.60 3.33 4.85
N SER A 54 -7.21 2.45 5.77
CA SER A 54 -6.70 2.80 7.08
C SER A 54 -5.58 1.89 7.47
N PHE A 55 -4.72 2.32 8.38
CA PHE A 55 -3.82 1.37 9.03
C PHE A 55 -4.46 0.78 10.28
N LYS A 56 -4.03 -0.44 10.61
CA LYS A 56 -4.42 -1.13 11.85
C LYS A 56 -3.22 -1.88 12.41
N ASP A 57 -3.26 -2.09 13.72
CA ASP A 57 -2.37 -3.02 14.39
C ASP A 57 -2.97 -4.43 14.33
N GLY A 58 -2.12 -5.44 14.10
CA GLY A 58 -2.51 -6.86 14.09
C GLY A 58 -3.65 -7.19 13.15
N VAL A 59 -3.43 -7.07 11.83
CA VAL A 59 -4.43 -7.31 10.79
C VAL A 59 -4.44 -8.77 10.35
N ASP A 60 -5.61 -9.41 10.39
CA ASP A 60 -5.75 -10.77 9.87
C ASP A 60 -5.53 -10.83 8.35
N PRO A 61 -4.86 -11.88 7.83
CA PRO A 61 -4.64 -12.04 6.39
C PRO A 61 -5.91 -12.00 5.53
N SER A 62 -7.08 -12.30 6.10
CA SER A 62 -8.39 -12.23 5.42
C SER A 62 -8.95 -10.81 5.31
N SER A 63 -8.44 -9.86 6.10
CA SER A 63 -8.94 -8.48 6.17
C SER A 63 -7.93 -7.42 5.74
N VAL A 64 -6.65 -7.78 5.59
CA VAL A 64 -5.63 -6.88 5.05
C VAL A 64 -5.92 -6.55 3.59
N LEU A 65 -5.55 -5.33 3.19
CA LEU A 65 -5.56 -4.94 1.79
C LEU A 65 -4.28 -5.43 1.12
N GLN A 66 -4.46 -6.15 0.02
CA GLN A 66 -3.39 -6.43 -0.93
C GLN A 66 -3.50 -5.45 -2.08
N PHE A 67 -2.36 -5.10 -2.66
CA PHE A 67 -2.20 -4.13 -3.73
C PHE A 67 -1.38 -4.71 -4.86
N ARG A 68 -1.58 -4.18 -6.07
CA ARG A 68 -0.70 -4.41 -7.21
C ARG A 68 -0.73 -3.18 -8.13
N PHE A 69 0.35 -3.00 -8.87
CA PHE A 69 0.38 -2.04 -9.98
C PHE A 69 -0.12 -2.76 -11.24
N ASP A 70 -1.15 -2.23 -11.89
CA ASP A 70 -1.78 -2.80 -13.09
C ASP A 70 -0.91 -2.56 -14.33
N THR A 71 0.18 -3.30 -14.42
CA THR A 71 1.15 -3.23 -15.51
C THR A 71 1.90 -4.56 -15.66
N ALA A 72 2.40 -4.83 -16.87
CA ALA A 72 3.21 -6.01 -17.17
C ALA A 72 4.72 -5.74 -17.06
N ALA A 73 5.13 -4.57 -16.57
CA ALA A 73 6.53 -4.20 -16.43
C ALA A 73 7.29 -5.20 -15.54
N ASP A 74 8.41 -5.69 -16.03
CA ASP A 74 9.33 -6.56 -15.30
C ASP A 74 10.03 -5.87 -14.13
N GLN A 75 10.20 -4.54 -14.23
CA GLN A 75 10.83 -3.69 -13.24
C GLN A 75 10.03 -2.40 -13.10
N LEU A 76 9.74 -1.95 -11.87
CA LEU A 76 9.05 -0.68 -11.63
C LEU A 76 10.04 0.44 -11.27
N THR A 77 10.26 1.35 -12.21
CA THR A 77 10.93 2.65 -12.00
C THR A 77 9.90 3.74 -11.70
N GLU A 78 10.33 4.95 -11.28
CA GLU A 78 9.41 6.09 -11.09
C GLU A 78 8.55 6.32 -12.35
N THR A 79 9.18 6.46 -13.52
CA THR A 79 8.49 6.62 -14.82
C THR A 79 7.60 5.46 -15.23
N LYS A 80 7.86 4.23 -14.76
CA LYS A 80 7.00 3.07 -15.07
C LYS A 80 5.82 2.93 -14.11
N LEU A 81 5.84 3.67 -13.00
CA LEU A 81 4.72 3.77 -12.06
C LEU A 81 3.74 4.86 -12.48
N GLU A 82 4.24 5.93 -13.13
CA GLU A 82 3.41 6.95 -13.77
C GLU A 82 2.40 6.30 -14.75
N ASP A 83 1.20 6.89 -14.84
CA ASP A 83 0.05 6.42 -15.62
C ASP A 83 -0.44 4.99 -15.31
N THR A 84 0.05 4.38 -14.23
CA THR A 84 -0.35 3.03 -13.83
C THR A 84 -1.46 3.08 -12.77
N ASN A 85 -2.39 2.13 -12.82
CA ASN A 85 -3.40 1.99 -11.76
C ASN A 85 -2.83 1.26 -10.56
N LEU A 86 -3.09 1.76 -9.36
CA LEU A 86 -2.94 1.01 -8.12
C LEU A 86 -4.26 0.27 -7.85
N GLU A 87 -4.27 -1.03 -8.07
CA GLU A 87 -5.41 -1.88 -7.73
C GLU A 87 -5.25 -2.46 -6.34
N PHE A 88 -6.37 -2.78 -5.71
CA PHE A 88 -6.41 -3.41 -4.41
C PHE A 88 -7.38 -4.60 -4.39
N ARG A 89 -7.23 -5.47 -3.42
CA ARG A 89 -8.25 -6.45 -3.03
C ARG A 89 -8.22 -6.65 -1.52
N ARG A 90 -9.35 -7.08 -0.95
CA ARG A 90 -9.43 -7.46 0.46
C ARG A 90 -9.12 -8.95 0.64
N GLY A 91 -8.17 -9.25 1.50
CA GLY A 91 -7.80 -10.63 1.82
C GLY A 91 -7.21 -11.38 0.62
N ARG A 92 -7.32 -12.72 0.65
CA ARG A 92 -6.65 -13.62 -0.31
C ARG A 92 -7.40 -13.85 -1.61
N SER A 93 -8.72 -13.84 -1.55
CA SER A 93 -9.61 -14.30 -2.63
C SER A 93 -10.55 -13.21 -3.14
N GLY A 94 -10.36 -11.96 -2.70
CA GLY A 94 -11.10 -10.83 -3.26
C GLY A 94 -10.74 -10.59 -4.72
N SER A 95 -11.68 -10.00 -5.46
CA SER A 95 -11.39 -9.48 -6.79
C SER A 95 -10.47 -8.26 -6.69
N TRP A 96 -9.66 -8.05 -7.72
CA TRP A 96 -8.92 -6.80 -7.88
C TRP A 96 -9.87 -5.67 -8.28
N GLU A 97 -9.80 -4.57 -7.56
CA GLU A 97 -10.67 -3.41 -7.67
C GLU A 97 -9.82 -2.15 -7.74
N ARG A 98 -10.38 -1.08 -8.34
CA ARG A 98 -9.76 0.24 -8.31
C ARG A 98 -10.27 1.01 -7.10
N ALA A 99 -9.36 1.64 -6.38
CA ALA A 99 -9.72 2.50 -5.27
C ALA A 99 -10.45 3.76 -5.79
N VAL A 100 -11.40 4.24 -4.98
CA VAL A 100 -12.18 5.43 -5.25
C VAL A 100 -11.75 6.56 -4.33
N GLN A 101 -12.03 7.77 -4.74
CA GLN A 101 -11.83 8.96 -3.92
C GLN A 101 -13.11 9.28 -3.15
N ARG A 102 -13.09 9.25 -1.82
CA ARG A 102 -14.20 9.79 -1.04
C ARG A 102 -14.03 11.30 -0.83
N LYS A 103 -14.98 12.10 -1.35
CA LYS A 103 -14.98 13.57 -1.26
C LYS A 103 -15.43 14.06 0.13
N GLY A 104 -14.80 15.14 0.61
CA GLY A 104 -15.02 15.76 1.92
C GLY A 104 -14.07 16.96 2.14
N GLN A 105 -13.88 17.42 3.39
CA GLN A 105 -12.86 18.43 3.71
C GLN A 105 -11.43 17.95 3.40
N ASP A 106 -11.21 16.64 3.53
CA ASP A 106 -10.00 15.95 3.06
C ASP A 106 -10.40 14.88 2.02
N PHE A 107 -9.50 14.58 1.08
CA PHE A 107 -9.68 13.47 0.15
C PHE A 107 -9.08 12.21 0.72
N TYR A 108 -9.90 11.18 0.83
CA TYR A 108 -9.49 9.89 1.35
C TYR A 108 -9.45 8.86 0.23
N ILE A 109 -8.50 7.94 0.32
CA ILE A 109 -8.51 6.73 -0.50
C ILE A 109 -9.50 5.76 0.14
N ALA A 110 -10.44 5.24 -0.64
CA ALA A 110 -11.49 4.35 -0.16
C ALA A 110 -11.75 3.20 -1.12
N ALA A 111 -12.34 2.12 -0.61
CA ALA A 111 -12.85 1.03 -1.43
C ALA A 111 -14.20 1.37 -2.08
N GLN A 112 -15.01 2.21 -1.44
CA GLN A 112 -16.33 2.61 -1.93
C GLN A 112 -16.78 3.93 -1.31
N GLY A 113 -17.97 4.41 -1.70
CA GLY A 113 -18.56 5.65 -1.20
C GLY A 113 -18.30 6.87 -2.09
N SER A 114 -17.90 6.64 -3.33
CA SER A 114 -17.81 7.63 -4.41
C SER A 114 -18.01 6.96 -5.76
N SER A 115 -18.54 7.69 -6.74
CA SER A 115 -18.63 7.27 -8.14
C SER A 115 -17.37 7.58 -8.94
N GLU A 116 -16.42 8.30 -8.36
CA GLU A 116 -15.18 8.70 -9.02
C GLU A 116 -14.03 7.78 -8.58
N SER A 117 -13.65 6.90 -9.49
CA SER A 117 -12.42 6.11 -9.37
C SER A 117 -11.21 7.04 -9.42
N MET A 118 -10.16 6.71 -8.66
CA MET A 118 -8.86 7.34 -8.89
C MET A 118 -8.38 6.97 -10.29
N VAL A 119 -7.81 7.93 -11.01
CA VAL A 119 -7.50 7.78 -12.44
C VAL A 119 -6.19 7.02 -12.64
N GLY A 120 -5.24 7.17 -11.71
CA GLY A 120 -3.94 6.50 -11.75
C GLY A 120 -2.93 7.15 -10.82
N ILE A 121 -1.66 6.79 -11.02
CA ILE A 121 -0.50 7.41 -10.39
C ILE A 121 0.03 8.48 -11.35
N GLU A 122 0.02 9.74 -10.93
CA GLU A 122 0.56 10.85 -11.71
C GLU A 122 2.08 10.96 -11.56
N GLU A 123 2.58 10.76 -10.34
CA GLU A 123 4.01 10.84 -10.02
C GLU A 123 4.36 9.78 -8.98
N ALA A 124 5.54 9.19 -9.11
CA ALA A 124 6.09 8.31 -8.10
C ALA A 124 7.48 8.78 -7.69
N LYS A 125 7.74 8.77 -6.38
CA LYS A 125 9.09 8.96 -5.83
C LYS A 125 9.57 7.67 -5.22
N VAL A 126 10.68 7.14 -5.70
CA VAL A 126 11.41 6.06 -5.06
C VAL A 126 12.61 6.66 -4.34
N TYR A 127 12.72 6.39 -3.03
CA TYR A 127 13.82 6.91 -2.22
C TYR A 127 15.12 6.10 -2.46
N ASP A 128 16.25 6.64 -2.01
CA ASP A 128 17.59 6.06 -2.24
C ASP A 128 17.75 4.64 -1.70
N ASP A 129 17.00 4.27 -0.66
CA ASP A 129 16.98 2.92 -0.12
C ASP A 129 16.20 1.91 -0.98
N GLN A 130 15.47 2.39 -2.00
CA GLN A 130 14.70 1.63 -3.00
C GLN A 130 13.54 0.77 -2.45
N ILE A 131 13.33 0.74 -1.15
CA ILE A 131 12.19 0.06 -0.51
C ILE A 131 11.05 1.06 -0.32
N ARG A 132 11.40 2.26 0.13
CA ARG A 132 10.41 3.31 0.33
C ARG A 132 10.05 3.94 -0.99
N PHE A 133 8.77 4.22 -1.14
CA PHE A 133 8.26 5.08 -2.19
C PHE A 133 7.13 5.99 -1.69
N ALA A 134 6.84 7.03 -2.44
CA ALA A 134 5.66 7.88 -2.29
C ALA A 134 4.93 7.93 -3.63
N LEU A 135 3.60 8.01 -3.58
CA LEU A 135 2.75 8.05 -4.77
C LEU A 135 1.90 9.32 -4.74
N ARG A 136 1.89 10.02 -5.87
CA ARG A 136 0.96 11.09 -6.20
C ARG A 136 -0.12 10.49 -7.08
N MET A 137 -1.36 10.57 -6.64
CA MET A 137 -2.49 9.98 -7.35
C MET A 137 -3.25 11.06 -8.10
N ASP A 138 -3.73 10.77 -9.31
CA ASP A 138 -4.67 11.63 -10.01
C ASP A 138 -6.08 11.50 -9.41
N ILE A 139 -6.57 12.65 -8.94
CA ILE A 139 -7.81 12.84 -8.20
C ILE A 139 -8.76 13.66 -9.07
N ALA A 140 -9.84 13.02 -9.48
CA ALA A 140 -10.89 13.64 -10.27
C ALA A 140 -11.43 14.94 -9.62
N GLY A 141 -11.28 16.05 -10.34
CA GLY A 141 -11.88 17.35 -10.00
C GLY A 141 -11.17 18.18 -8.92
N ARG A 142 -9.98 17.79 -8.41
CA ARG A 142 -9.14 18.70 -7.61
C ARG A 142 -7.68 18.80 -8.07
N GLY A 143 -7.28 18.02 -9.07
CA GLY A 143 -5.88 17.82 -9.39
C GLY A 143 -5.24 16.81 -8.45
N ASP A 144 -4.13 16.26 -8.90
CA ASP A 144 -3.37 15.19 -8.28
C ASP A 144 -2.81 15.59 -6.89
N SER A 145 -2.58 14.60 -6.03
CA SER A 145 -2.06 14.84 -4.68
C SER A 145 -1.31 13.63 -4.13
N TRP A 146 -0.36 13.89 -3.22
CA TRP A 146 0.41 12.84 -2.57
C TRP A 146 -0.42 12.07 -1.56
N ILE A 147 -0.21 10.76 -1.46
CA ILE A 147 -0.56 10.01 -0.25
C ILE A 147 0.18 10.66 0.92
N SER A 148 -0.56 11.10 1.95
CA SER A 148 0.01 11.88 3.04
C SER A 148 0.46 11.00 4.22
N ALA A 149 1.55 11.38 4.89
CA ALA A 149 1.97 10.83 6.19
C ALA A 149 1.10 11.32 7.36
N HIS A 150 0.36 12.41 7.19
CA HIS A 150 -0.45 12.95 8.25
C HIS A 150 -1.78 12.21 8.34
N ASP A 151 -2.07 11.69 9.53
CA ASP A 151 -3.31 11.00 9.85
C ASP A 151 -4.40 11.94 10.37
N THR A 152 -5.65 11.64 10.02
CA THR A 152 -6.84 12.16 10.71
C THR A 152 -7.83 11.03 10.87
N GLY A 153 -7.74 10.31 12.00
CA GLY A 153 -8.74 9.30 12.35
C GLY A 153 -8.47 7.94 11.72
N LYS A 154 -7.20 7.59 11.52
CA LYS A 154 -6.67 6.35 10.95
C LYS A 154 -6.80 6.16 9.45
N SER A 155 -7.54 7.03 8.76
CA SER A 155 -7.73 6.94 7.30
C SER A 155 -6.58 7.58 6.53
N ILE A 156 -6.19 6.93 5.43
CA ILE A 156 -5.23 7.48 4.48
C ILE A 156 -5.90 8.57 3.67
N ARG A 157 -5.25 9.72 3.66
CA ARG A 157 -5.69 10.90 2.90
C ARG A 157 -4.65 11.33 1.88
N MET A 158 -5.10 12.15 0.94
CA MET A 158 -4.26 12.74 -0.08
C MET A 158 -4.14 14.25 0.15
N ARG A 159 -2.91 14.78 0.07
CA ARG A 159 -2.60 16.20 0.23
C ARG A 159 -1.49 16.61 -0.71
N ASP A 160 -1.59 17.84 -1.21
CA ASP A 160 -0.56 18.45 -2.03
C ASP A 160 0.43 19.24 -1.16
N ASP A 161 1.13 18.51 -0.27
CA ASP A 161 2.16 19.06 0.59
C ASP A 161 3.36 18.11 0.56
N SER A 162 4.51 18.65 0.12
CA SER A 162 5.72 17.85 -0.08
C SER A 162 6.35 17.40 1.22
N ASP A 163 6.18 18.15 2.31
CA ASP A 163 6.74 17.83 3.62
C ASP A 163 5.88 16.79 4.36
N LEU A 164 4.67 16.53 3.87
CA LEU A 164 3.72 15.58 4.45
C LEU A 164 3.51 14.34 3.59
N ARG A 165 4.46 13.99 2.71
CA ARG A 165 4.40 12.79 1.87
C ARG A 165 4.52 11.52 2.72
N GLY A 166 3.63 10.57 2.49
CA GLY A 166 3.65 9.26 3.13
C GLY A 166 4.85 8.43 2.68
N HIS A 167 5.53 7.79 3.63
CA HIS A 167 6.50 6.74 3.33
C HIS A 167 5.78 5.40 3.21
N LEU A 168 5.80 4.82 2.02
CA LEU A 168 5.15 3.56 1.69
C LEU A 168 6.18 2.46 1.46
N VAL A 169 5.86 1.24 1.86
CA VAL A 169 6.68 0.06 1.66
C VAL A 169 5.82 -1.08 1.12
N ALA A 170 6.25 -1.69 0.02
CA ALA A 170 5.65 -2.92 -0.47
C ALA A 170 6.22 -4.10 0.32
N TYR A 171 5.36 -4.82 1.03
CA TYR A 171 5.72 -5.98 1.83
C TYR A 171 5.06 -7.25 1.28
N ARG A 172 5.77 -8.37 1.31
CA ARG A 172 5.22 -9.67 0.93
C ARG A 172 5.70 -10.76 1.87
N ARG A 173 4.77 -11.60 2.31
CA ARG A 173 5.06 -12.81 3.09
C ARG A 173 4.88 -14.04 2.20
N GLY A 174 5.85 -14.95 2.22
CA GLY A 174 5.80 -16.24 1.52
C GLY A 174 5.84 -16.16 -0.01
N ASN A 175 5.74 -17.32 -0.67
CA ASN A 175 6.03 -17.52 -2.10
C ASN A 175 4.84 -17.84 -3.00
N VAL A 176 3.62 -17.72 -2.48
CA VAL A 176 2.40 -17.95 -3.27
C VAL A 176 2.22 -16.82 -4.27
N SER A 177 2.36 -17.08 -5.58
CA SER A 177 2.44 -16.06 -6.64
C SER A 177 1.33 -15.00 -6.57
N ASP A 178 0.08 -15.40 -6.40
CA ASP A 178 -1.07 -14.52 -6.27
C ASP A 178 -1.53 -14.35 -4.81
N ASP A 179 -0.63 -14.29 -3.83
CA ASP A 179 -0.96 -13.93 -2.44
C ASP A 179 0.23 -13.30 -1.72
N ALA A 180 0.08 -12.05 -1.30
CA ALA A 180 1.10 -11.34 -0.54
C ALA A 180 1.14 -11.71 0.95
N THR A 181 0.19 -12.51 1.43
CA THR A 181 0.02 -12.85 2.86
C THR A 181 0.54 -14.24 3.22
N GLY A 182 1.16 -14.97 2.29
CA GLY A 182 1.82 -16.25 2.54
C GLY A 182 0.98 -17.50 2.24
N GLY A 183 -0.21 -17.38 1.67
CA GLY A 183 -1.06 -18.51 1.30
C GLY A 183 -1.99 -18.98 2.42
N SER A 184 -2.93 -19.86 2.09
CA SER A 184 -4.01 -20.33 2.98
C SER A 184 -3.53 -20.90 4.33
N GLY A 185 -2.31 -21.45 4.38
CA GLY A 185 -1.72 -22.05 5.58
C GLY A 185 -1.23 -21.05 6.64
N ILE A 186 -1.12 -19.76 6.33
CA ILE A 186 -0.61 -18.78 7.29
C ILE A 186 -1.77 -18.04 7.96
N SER A 187 -1.95 -18.22 9.27
CA SER A 187 -2.97 -17.50 10.05
C SER A 187 -2.40 -16.30 10.82
N ALA A 188 -1.08 -16.18 10.90
CA ALA A 188 -0.44 -15.12 11.66
C ALA A 188 -0.84 -13.74 11.14
N LYS A 189 -1.27 -12.88 12.08
CA LYS A 189 -1.59 -11.48 11.83
C LYS A 189 -0.38 -10.72 11.29
N LEU A 190 -0.67 -9.70 10.49
CA LEU A 190 0.32 -8.72 10.06
C LEU A 190 0.37 -7.59 11.09
N TYR A 191 1.55 -7.40 11.67
CA TYR A 191 1.81 -6.36 12.67
C TYR A 191 2.60 -5.21 12.06
N PRO A 192 2.63 -4.04 12.73
CA PRO A 192 3.51 -2.94 12.35
C PRO A 192 4.97 -3.38 12.35
N LEU A 193 5.74 -2.82 11.42
CA LEU A 193 7.16 -3.08 11.25
C LEU A 193 7.95 -1.80 11.49
N SER A 194 8.96 -1.87 12.33
CA SER A 194 9.96 -0.81 12.44
C SER A 194 10.82 -0.74 11.18
N TRP A 195 11.40 0.44 10.94
CA TRP A 195 12.38 0.60 9.86
C TRP A 195 13.51 -0.41 9.96
N ALA A 196 14.05 -0.65 11.17
CA ALA A 196 15.08 -1.65 11.40
C ALA A 196 14.66 -3.02 10.86
N GLN A 197 13.46 -3.52 11.18
CA GLN A 197 12.98 -4.80 10.66
C GLN A 197 12.87 -4.87 9.14
N LEU A 198 12.66 -3.72 8.47
CA LEU A 198 12.60 -3.61 7.02
C LEU A 198 13.99 -3.54 6.36
N ILE A 199 15.01 -3.02 7.07
CA ILE A 199 16.37 -2.79 6.53
C ILE A 199 17.47 -3.72 7.05
N ASP A 200 17.28 -4.41 8.18
CA ASP A 200 18.34 -5.17 8.87
C ASP A 200 18.92 -6.31 8.02
N GLU A 201 18.24 -6.65 6.92
CA GLU A 201 18.58 -7.80 6.07
C GLU A 201 19.00 -7.38 4.64
N ILE A 202 19.47 -6.14 4.45
CA ILE A 202 20.04 -5.64 3.18
C ILE A 202 21.56 -5.89 3.09
N LYS A 203 22.06 -7.02 3.60
CA LYS A 203 23.47 -7.40 3.42
C LYS A 203 23.64 -8.36 2.26
#